data_AF-X1TQK0-F1
#
_entry.id   AF-X1TQK0-F1
#
_cell.length_a   1.000
_cell.length_b   1.000
_cell.length_c   1.000
_cell.angle_alpha   90.00
_cell.angle_beta   90.00
_cell.angle_gamma   90.00
#
_symmetry.space_group_name_H-M   'P 1'
#
loop_
_entity.id
_entity.type
_entity.pdbx_description
1 polymer ?
#
loop_
_entity_poly.entity_id
_entity_poly.type
_entity_poly.pdbx_seq_one_letter_code
_entity_poly.pdbx_strand_id
1 'polypeptide(L)'
;DRDGTIAGLSLDITPLVVALVFLLEDVMNHDAFAVLLYTIIVVLSFLHVAPFKMRKMVGHWYYVITAYILIMTVMYAFILWAK
;
A
#
# COMPACT_ATOMS: atom_id res chain seq x y z
N ASP A 1 20.43 14.98 -17.48
CA ASP A 1 19.44 15.64 -18.33
C ASP A 1 18.80 14.58 -19.25
N ARG A 2 17.47 14.67 -19.42
CA ARG A 2 16.53 14.01 -20.36
C ARG A 2 15.83 12.66 -20.11
N ASP A 3 16.29 11.74 -19.26
CA ASP A 3 15.53 10.50 -19.01
C ASP A 3 15.07 10.40 -17.55
N GLY A 4 13.87 10.91 -17.28
CA GLY A 4 13.25 10.98 -15.96
C GLY A 4 12.82 9.61 -15.42
N THR A 5 13.75 8.70 -15.23
CA THR A 5 13.53 7.32 -14.81
C THR A 5 14.14 7.10 -13.42
N ILE A 6 13.28 7.09 -12.40
CA ILE A 6 13.64 6.55 -11.09
C ILE A 6 13.42 5.04 -11.14
N ALA A 7 14.40 4.30 -10.64
CA ALA A 7 14.37 2.85 -10.51
C ALA A 7 13.72 2.46 -9.17
N GLY A 8 12.80 1.51 -9.20
CA GLY A 8 12.16 0.93 -8.03
C GLY A 8 10.70 1.34 -7.85
N LEU A 9 9.89 0.41 -7.32
CA LEU A 9 8.58 0.72 -6.75
C LEU A 9 8.81 1.79 -5.68
N SER A 10 8.12 2.94 -5.79
CA SER A 10 8.30 4.00 -4.78
C SER A 10 7.94 3.40 -3.42
N LEU A 11 8.86 3.53 -2.46
CA LEU A 11 8.75 2.97 -1.11
C LEU A 11 7.38 3.34 -0.49
N ASP A 12 6.86 4.50 -0.88
CA ASP A 12 5.57 5.12 -0.56
C ASP A 12 4.33 4.26 -0.86
N ILE A 13 4.38 3.31 -1.80
CA ILE A 13 3.21 2.44 -2.13
C ILE A 13 3.07 1.28 -1.13
N THR A 14 4.18 0.89 -0.49
CA THR A 14 4.22 -0.21 0.48
C THR A 14 3.33 0.08 1.70
N PRO A 15 3.42 1.26 2.35
CA PRO A 15 2.51 1.63 3.43
C PRO A 15 1.03 1.65 3.00
N LEU A 16 0.72 2.06 1.76
CA LEU A 16 -0.68 2.06 1.27
C LEU A 16 -1.26 0.65 1.20
N VAL A 17 -0.49 -0.31 0.68
CA VAL A 17 -0.91 -1.71 0.57
C VAL A 17 -1.01 -2.34 1.96
N VAL A 18 -0.03 -2.10 2.83
CA VAL A 18 -0.05 -2.64 4.20
C VAL A 18 -1.25 -2.09 4.99
N ALA A 19 -1.55 -0.79 4.87
CA ALA A 19 -2.71 -0.18 5.49
C ALA A 19 -4.04 -0.77 4.98
N LEU A 20 -4.12 -1.19 3.71
CA LEU A 20 -5.30 -1.90 3.20
C LEU A 20 -5.46 -3.28 3.85
N VAL A 21 -4.35 -4.01 3.95
CA VAL A 21 -4.34 -5.36 4.53
C VAL A 21 -4.72 -5.32 6.00
N PHE A 22 -4.23 -4.35 6.74
CA PHE A 22 -4.57 -4.17 8.16
C PHE A 22 -6.06 -3.93 8.41
N LEU A 23 -6.82 -3.47 7.42
CA LEU A 23 -8.28 -3.31 7.57
C LEU A 23 -8.99 -4.68 7.71
N LEU A 24 -8.35 -5.76 7.25
CA LEU A 24 -8.85 -7.13 7.39
C LEU A 24 -8.45 -7.77 8.74
N GLU A 25 -7.63 -7.11 9.57
CA GLU A 25 -7.18 -7.63 10.87
C GLU A 25 -8.36 -8.02 11.77
N ASP A 26 -9.37 -7.14 11.86
CA ASP A 26 -10.53 -7.35 12.74
C ASP A 26 -11.54 -8.36 12.17
N VAL A 27 -11.46 -8.66 10.86
CA VAL A 27 -12.39 -9.57 10.16
C VAL A 27 -11.87 -11.01 10.14
N MET A 28 -10.54 -11.20 10.20
CA MET A 28 -9.89 -12.51 10.04
C MET A 28 -9.40 -13.08 11.37
N ASN A 29 -9.29 -14.41 11.44
CA ASN A 29 -8.61 -15.07 12.55
C ASN A 29 -7.10 -14.73 12.52
N HIS A 30 -6.49 -14.62 13.69
CA HIS A 30 -5.11 -14.14 13.87
C HIS A 30 -4.10 -14.91 13.00
N ASP A 31 -4.19 -16.24 12.96
CA ASP A 31 -3.29 -17.09 12.16
C ASP A 31 -3.45 -16.85 10.66
N ALA A 32 -4.69 -16.69 10.19
CA ALA A 32 -4.98 -16.44 8.78
C ALA A 32 -4.53 -15.04 8.36
N PHE A 33 -4.70 -14.04 9.22
CA PHE A 33 -4.21 -12.68 8.99
C PHE A 33 -2.67 -12.64 8.93
N ALA A 34 -1.99 -13.33 9.86
CA ALA A 34 -0.53 -13.38 9.89
C ALA A 34 0.05 -14.02 8.61
N VAL A 35 -0.54 -15.11 8.12
CA VAL A 35 -0.13 -15.76 6.87
C VAL A 35 -0.37 -14.83 5.66
N LEU A 36 -1.50 -14.14 5.62
CA LEU A 36 -1.83 -13.18 4.56
C LEU A 36 -0.82 -12.02 4.55
N LEU A 37 -0.59 -11.40 5.71
CA LEU A 37 0.32 -10.28 5.87
C LEU A 37 1.76 -10.68 5.47
N TYR A 38 2.23 -11.83 5.95
CA TYR A 38 3.55 -12.35 5.61
C TYR A 38 3.70 -12.56 4.09
N THR A 39 2.70 -13.18 3.45
CA THR A 39 2.71 -13.40 2.00
C THR A 39 2.79 -12.08 1.24
N ILE A 40 2.01 -11.07 1.65
CA ILE A 40 1.99 -9.76 1.01
C ILE A 40 3.33 -9.03 1.19
N ILE A 41 3.94 -9.10 2.38
CA ILE A 41 5.26 -8.51 2.63
C ILE A 41 6.31 -9.17 1.72
N VAL A 42 6.33 -10.50 1.62
CA VAL A 42 7.26 -11.22 0.75
C VAL A 42 7.08 -10.82 -0.71
N VAL A 43 5.84 -10.73 -1.20
CA VAL A 43 5.54 -10.27 -2.57
C VAL A 43 6.03 -8.83 -2.79
N LEU A 44 5.79 -7.92 -1.82
CA LEU A 44 6.26 -6.54 -1.88
C LEU A 44 7.79 -6.46 -1.86
N SER A 45 8.48 -7.33 -1.11
CA SER A 45 9.94 -7.43 -1.12
C SER A 45 10.47 -7.91 -2.48
N PHE A 46 9.86 -8.92 -3.09
CA PHE A 46 10.20 -9.34 -4.44
C PHE A 46 10.00 -8.22 -5.45
N LEU A 47 8.88 -7.50 -5.35
CA LEU A 47 8.54 -6.40 -6.25
C LEU A 47 9.47 -5.19 -6.06
N HIS A 48 9.99 -4.97 -4.84
CA HIS A 48 11.00 -3.96 -4.53
C HIS A 48 12.37 -4.26 -5.16
N VAL A 49 12.80 -5.53 -5.14
CA VAL A 49 14.11 -5.96 -5.66
C VAL A 49 14.09 -6.17 -7.17
N ALA A 50 12.92 -6.45 -7.74
CA ALA A 50 12.77 -6.64 -9.17
C ALA A 50 13.01 -5.33 -9.95
N PRO A 51 13.65 -5.40 -11.14
CA PRO A 51 13.99 -4.23 -11.95
C PRO A 51 12.76 -3.71 -12.70
N PHE A 52 11.71 -3.32 -11.98
CA PHE A 52 10.50 -2.74 -12.54
C PHE A 52 10.76 -1.31 -12.99
N LYS A 53 10.71 -1.09 -14.32
CA LYS A 53 10.69 0.24 -14.93
C LYS A 53 9.28 0.83 -14.79
N MET A 54 8.97 1.45 -13.65
CA MET A 54 7.69 2.14 -13.51
C MET A 54 7.69 3.43 -14.33
N ARG A 55 6.71 3.55 -15.23
CA ARG A 55 6.42 4.80 -15.96
C ARG A 55 6.14 5.88 -14.93
N LYS A 56 6.83 7.01 -15.04
CA LYS A 56 6.69 8.19 -14.17
C LYS A 56 5.20 8.50 -13.95
N MET A 57 4.70 8.24 -12.75
CA MET A 57 3.32 8.57 -12.37
C MET A 57 3.24 10.08 -12.14
N VAL A 58 3.12 10.86 -13.22
CA VAL A 58 3.00 12.32 -13.16
C VAL A 58 1.55 12.73 -13.42
N GLY A 59 1.01 13.61 -12.57
CA GLY A 59 -0.29 14.25 -12.77
C GLY A 59 -1.43 13.64 -11.95
N HIS A 60 -2.44 13.09 -12.62
CA HIS A 60 -3.73 12.71 -12.01
C HIS A 60 -3.67 11.66 -10.90
N TRP A 61 -2.58 10.88 -10.81
CA TRP A 61 -2.42 9.85 -9.78
C TRP A 61 -2.31 10.40 -8.36
N TYR A 62 -1.83 11.63 -8.18
CA TYR A 62 -1.77 12.26 -6.86
C TYR A 62 -3.16 12.39 -6.22
N TYR A 63 -4.17 12.82 -6.99
CA TYR A 63 -5.54 12.95 -6.49
C TYR A 63 -6.14 11.60 -6.09
N VAL A 64 -5.83 10.53 -6.83
CA VAL A 64 -6.28 9.17 -6.52
C VAL A 64 -5.67 8.69 -5.20
N ILE A 65 -4.36 8.89 -5.01
CA ILE A 65 -3.65 8.52 -3.78
C ILE A 65 -4.17 9.35 -2.60
N THR A 66 -4.36 10.65 -2.76
CA THR A 66 -4.89 11.52 -1.70
C THR A 66 -6.31 11.12 -1.31
N ALA A 67 -7.19 10.85 -2.28
CA ALA A 67 -8.55 10.38 -2.01
C ALA A 67 -8.52 9.04 -1.27
N TYR A 68 -7.65 8.11 -1.70
CA TYR A 68 -7.46 6.84 -1.02
C TYR A 68 -7.03 7.01 0.44
N ILE A 69 -6.02 7.85 0.71
CA ILE A 69 -5.54 8.11 2.07
C ILE A 69 -6.66 8.70 2.91
N LEU A 70 -7.41 9.68 2.40
CA LEU A 70 -8.55 10.28 3.12
C LEU A 70 -9.61 9.24 3.48
N ILE A 71 -9.98 8.38 2.53
CA ILE A 71 -10.95 7.30 2.76
C ILE A 71 -10.43 6.33 3.83
N MET A 72 -9.16 5.90 3.72
CA MET A 72 -8.53 5.03 4.71
C MET A 72 -8.53 5.67 6.10
N THR A 73 -8.15 6.95 6.21
CA THR A 73 -8.13 7.68 7.49
C THR A 73 -9.53 7.73 8.11
N VAL A 74 -10.57 8.05 7.33
CA VAL A 74 -11.94 8.08 7.83
C VAL A 74 -12.40 6.69 8.28
N MET A 75 -12.10 5.64 7.51
CA MET A 75 -12.45 4.27 7.90
C MET A 75 -11.76 3.83 9.19
N TYR A 76 -10.45 4.06 9.32
CA TYR A 76 -9.72 3.74 10.56
C TYR A 76 -10.22 4.55 11.75
N ALA A 77 -10.53 5.84 11.56
CA ALA A 77 -11.12 6.67 12.61
C ALA A 77 -12.50 6.14 13.05
N PHE A 78 -13.31 5.67 12.10
CA PHE A 78 -14.62 5.08 12.40
C PHE A 78 -14.49 3.74 13.12
N ILE A 79 -13.59 2.86 12.68
CA ILE A 79 -13.31 1.57 13.35
C ILE A 79 -12.83 1.82 14.79
N LEU A 80 -11.93 2.78 14.99
CA LEU A 80 -11.43 3.14 16.33
C LEU A 80 -12.54 3.70 17.23
N TRP A 81 -13.45 4.50 16.67
CA TRP A 81 -14.57 5.08 17.43
C TRP A 81 -15.68 4.07 17.74
N ALA A 82 -15.91 3.10 16.86
CA ALA A 82 -16.93 2.06 17.02
C ALA A 82 -16.50 0.93 17.98
N LYS A 83 -15.23 0.92 18.41
CA LYS A 83 -14.63 -0.05 19.32
C LYS A 83 -14.63 0.46 20.75
#